data_AF-A0A8H6G022-F1
#
_entry.id   AF-A0A8H6G022-F1
#
_cell.length_a   1.000
_cell.length_b   1.000
_cell.length_c   1.000
_cell.angle_alpha   90.00
_cell.angle_beta   90.00
_cell.angle_gamma   90.00
#
_symmetry.space_group_name_H-M   'P 1'
#
loop_
_entity.id
_entity.type
_entity.pdbx_description
1 polymer ?
#
loop_
_entity_poly.entity_id
_entity_poly.type
_entity_poly.pdbx_seq_one_letter_code
_entity_poly.pdbx_strand_id
1 'polypeptide(L)'
;MFCLDSSHQDLLVHMRRACEFIETSLAHGGVLVHCVQGVSRSTTFVIAYLMRRDRRGLDEVLADVKLKRKVRPSENFMMQLGLWGQMEYEIWEDEEKKVPKAPYAKLLKEKGLTAVLPLSAAEIAFGFKRLW
;
A
#
# COMPACT_ATOMS: atom_id res chain seq x y z
N MET A 1 14.64 5.83 13.48
CA MET A 1 14.26 4.43 13.77
C MET A 1 14.02 3.72 12.45
N PHE A 2 14.81 2.67 12.17
CA PHE A 2 14.93 2.02 10.87
C PHE A 2 13.66 1.21 10.54
N CYS A 3 12.92 1.61 9.51
CA CYS A 3 11.82 0.80 9.00
C CYS A 3 12.42 -0.31 8.13
N LEU A 4 12.84 -1.41 8.78
CA LEU A 4 13.14 -2.68 8.13
C LEU A 4 11.83 -3.24 7.56
N ASP A 5 11.88 -3.89 6.40
CA ASP A 5 10.73 -4.61 5.83
C ASP A 5 10.43 -5.82 6.73
N SER A 6 9.76 -5.58 7.86
CA SER A 6 9.38 -6.59 8.82
C SER A 6 8.23 -7.43 8.26
N SER A 7 8.28 -8.74 8.51
CA SER A 7 7.18 -9.67 8.21
C SER A 7 5.87 -9.32 8.92
N HIS A 8 5.91 -8.44 9.93
CA HIS A 8 4.76 -8.02 10.74
C HIS A 8 4.22 -6.64 10.31
N GLN A 9 4.83 -6.00 9.31
CA GLN A 9 4.38 -4.68 8.88
C GLN A 9 3.07 -4.77 8.11
N ASP A 10 2.10 -3.96 8.50
CA ASP A 10 0.82 -3.79 7.81
C ASP A 10 0.84 -2.52 6.95
N LEU A 11 0.77 -2.68 5.63
CA LEU A 11 0.65 -1.60 4.67
C LEU A 11 -0.80 -1.39 4.22
N LEU A 12 -1.69 -2.37 4.39
CA LEU A 12 -3.08 -2.32 3.91
C LEU A 12 -3.82 -1.11 4.48
N VAL A 13 -3.65 -0.85 5.78
CA VAL A 13 -4.20 0.33 6.46
C VAL A 13 -3.82 1.67 5.82
N HIS A 14 -2.69 1.72 5.11
CA HIS A 14 -2.19 2.91 4.44
C HIS A 14 -2.45 2.94 2.93
N MET A 15 -2.80 1.81 2.29
CA MET A 15 -2.89 1.71 0.83
C MET A 15 -3.93 2.65 0.24
N ARG A 16 -5.13 2.73 0.82
CA ARG A 16 -6.19 3.62 0.32
C ARG A 16 -5.74 5.08 0.29
N ARG A 17 -5.21 5.57 1.41
CA ARG A 17 -4.74 6.95 1.54
C ARG A 17 -3.56 7.24 0.62
N ALA A 18 -2.63 6.30 0.48
CA ALA A 18 -1.50 6.44 -0.45
C ALA A 18 -1.99 6.52 -1.90
N CYS A 19 -2.97 5.70 -2.29
CA CYS A 19 -3.55 5.75 -3.64
C CYS A 19 -4.24 7.10 -3.90
N GLU A 20 -5.03 7.60 -2.95
CA GLU A 20 -5.68 8.92 -3.04
C GLU A 20 -4.65 10.06 -3.14
N PHE A 21 -3.57 9.98 -2.36
CA PHE A 21 -2.47 10.95 -2.45
C PHE A 21 -1.78 10.93 -3.81
N ILE A 22 -1.48 9.75 -4.35
CA ILE A 22 -0.84 9.61 -5.67
C ILE A 22 -1.75 10.18 -6.76
N GLU A 23 -3.04 9.78 -6.76
CA GLU A 23 -4.02 10.24 -7.74
C GLU A 23 -4.16 11.77 -7.74
N THR A 24 -4.40 12.35 -6.57
CA THR A 24 -4.58 13.81 -6.42
C THR A 24 -3.32 14.58 -6.79
N SER A 25 -2.14 14.06 -6.47
CA SER A 25 -0.88 14.72 -6.79
C SER A 25 -0.52 14.63 -8.29
N LEU A 26 -0.88 13.53 -8.97
CA LEU A 26 -0.69 13.39 -10.43
C LEU A 26 -1.52 14.38 -11.23
N ALA A 27 -2.71 14.77 -10.74
CA ALA A 27 -3.50 15.83 -11.37
C ALA A 27 -2.79 17.20 -11.35
N HIS A 28 -1.78 17.38 -10.50
CA HIS A 28 -1.04 18.63 -10.32
C HIS A 28 0.44 18.52 -10.76
N GLY A 29 0.85 17.43 -11.41
CA GLY A 29 2.22 17.21 -11.87
C GLY A 29 2.73 15.79 -11.62
N GLY A 30 3.90 15.67 -10.99
CA GLY A 30 4.58 14.40 -10.74
C GLY A 30 4.59 13.99 -9.27
N VAL A 31 4.68 12.68 -9.01
CA VAL A 31 4.79 12.11 -7.66
C VAL A 31 6.04 11.25 -7.56
N LEU A 32 6.91 11.54 -6.58
CA LEU A 32 8.01 10.67 -6.21
C LEU A 32 7.60 9.76 -5.04
N VAL A 33 7.45 8.47 -5.32
CA VAL A 33 7.22 7.44 -4.30
C VAL A 33 8.54 6.72 -4.04
N HIS A 34 9.13 6.91 -2.86
CA HIS A 34 10.40 6.30 -2.51
C HIS A 34 10.38 5.60 -1.14
N CYS A 35 11.25 4.61 -0.99
CA CYS A 35 11.60 4.05 0.31
C CYS A 35 13.13 4.06 0.45
N VAL A 36 13.69 3.38 1.44
CA VAL A 36 15.15 3.38 1.66
C VAL A 36 15.91 2.84 0.44
N GLN A 37 15.47 1.71 -0.11
CA GLN A 37 16.14 1.08 -1.26
C GLN A 37 15.33 1.17 -2.56
N GLY A 38 14.09 1.66 -2.50
CA GLY A 38 13.19 1.69 -3.67
C GLY A 38 12.70 0.32 -4.17
N VAL A 39 12.95 -0.78 -3.44
CA VAL A 39 12.71 -2.15 -3.93
C VAL A 39 11.35 -2.72 -3.51
N SER A 40 10.91 -2.40 -2.28
CA SER A 40 9.87 -3.16 -1.57
C SER A 40 8.69 -2.26 -1.18
N ARG A 41 8.73 -1.52 -0.05
CA ARG A 41 7.60 -0.65 0.39
C ARG A 41 7.08 0.35 -0.66
N SER A 42 7.95 1.14 -1.26
CA SER A 42 7.55 2.14 -2.27
C SER A 42 6.96 1.47 -3.51
N THR A 43 7.53 0.34 -3.92
CA THR A 43 6.98 -0.49 -4.99
C THR A 43 5.59 -0.98 -4.65
N THR A 44 5.38 -1.50 -3.43
CA THR A 44 4.07 -2.01 -2.98
C THR A 44 2.99 -0.94 -3.14
N PHE A 45 3.25 0.30 -2.71
CA PHE A 45 2.27 1.38 -2.88
C PHE A 45 1.98 1.71 -4.35
N VAL A 46 3.00 1.69 -5.22
CA VAL A 46 2.77 1.93 -6.65
C VAL A 46 1.98 0.77 -7.29
N ILE A 47 2.28 -0.47 -6.95
CA ILE A 47 1.50 -1.63 -7.44
C ILE A 47 0.05 -1.53 -6.95
N ALA A 48 -0.16 -1.25 -5.66
CA ALA A 48 -1.50 -1.08 -5.08
C ALA A 48 -2.30 0.03 -5.77
N TYR A 49 -1.63 1.14 -6.11
CA TYR A 49 -2.22 2.24 -6.87
C TYR A 49 -2.61 1.83 -8.29
N LEU A 50 -1.71 1.21 -9.04
CA LEU A 50 -1.98 0.77 -10.42
C LEU A 50 -3.10 -0.28 -10.47
N MET A 51 -3.10 -1.24 -9.54
CA MET A 51 -4.20 -2.21 -9.41
C MET A 51 -5.54 -1.48 -9.19
N ARG A 52 -5.60 -0.53 -8.24
CA ARG A 52 -6.83 0.20 -7.93
C ARG A 52 -7.30 1.06 -9.10
N ARG A 53 -6.39 1.81 -9.71
CA ARG A 53 -6.69 2.77 -10.80
C ARG A 53 -7.15 2.05 -12.06
N ASP A 54 -6.40 1.02 -12.47
CA ASP A 54 -6.63 0.36 -13.75
C ASP A 54 -7.54 -0.87 -13.62
N ARG A 55 -7.95 -1.23 -12.39
CA ARG A 55 -8.74 -2.44 -12.06
C ARG A 55 -8.10 -3.73 -12.58
N ARG A 56 -6.76 -3.79 -12.51
CA ARG A 56 -5.95 -4.91 -13.01
C ARG A 56 -5.50 -5.83 -11.87
N GLY A 57 -5.30 -7.11 -12.21
CA GLY A 57 -4.82 -8.13 -11.28
C GLY A 57 -3.38 -7.89 -10.82
N LEU A 58 -3.02 -8.44 -9.66
CA LEU A 58 -1.68 -8.29 -9.07
C LEU A 58 -0.58 -8.78 -10.02
N ASP A 59 -0.73 -9.97 -10.59
CA ASP A 59 0.31 -10.58 -11.44
C ASP A 59 0.59 -9.76 -12.70
N GLU A 60 -0.48 -9.22 -13.29
CA GLU A 60 -0.42 -8.39 -14.49
C GLU A 60 0.29 -7.06 -14.20
N VAL A 61 -0.11 -6.36 -13.13
CA VAL A 61 0.53 -5.10 -12.73
C VAL A 61 1.97 -5.32 -12.30
N LEU A 62 2.26 -6.41 -11.59
CA LEU A 62 3.61 -6.74 -11.16
C LEU A 62 4.53 -6.99 -12.36
N ALA A 63 4.06 -7.70 -13.39
CA ALA A 63 4.81 -7.92 -14.62
C ALA A 63 5.17 -6.58 -15.29
N ASP A 64 4.20 -5.68 -15.45
CA ASP A 64 4.42 -4.37 -16.05
C ASP A 64 5.42 -3.50 -15.26
N VAL A 65 5.31 -3.52 -13.93
CA VAL A 65 6.21 -2.73 -13.09
C VAL A 65 7.65 -3.29 -13.16
N LYS A 66 7.82 -4.60 -13.24
CA LYS A 66 9.13 -5.27 -13.40
C LYS A 66 9.82 -4.91 -14.72
N LEU A 67 9.06 -4.61 -15.78
CA LEU A 67 9.65 -4.16 -17.06
C LEU A 67 10.30 -2.77 -16.94
N LYS A 68 9.80 -1.92 -16.05
CA LYS A 68 10.27 -0.52 -15.91
C LYS A 68 11.33 -0.33 -14.84
N ARG A 69 11.39 -1.22 -13.85
CA ARG A 69 12.34 -1.13 -12.73
C ARG A 69 12.52 -2.47 -12.03
N LYS A 70 13.69 -2.64 -11.42
CA LYS A 70 13.97 -3.79 -10.56
C LYS A 70 13.16 -3.70 -9.27
N VAL A 71 12.17 -4.57 -9.14
CA VAL A 71 11.26 -4.59 -7.99
C VAL A 71 11.16 -5.98 -7.39
N ARG A 72 11.09 -6.04 -6.06
CA ARG A 72 10.93 -7.29 -5.31
C ARG A 72 10.25 -7.00 -3.97
N PRO A 73 8.91 -6.80 -3.97
CA PRO A 73 8.15 -6.77 -2.72
C PRO A 73 8.43 -8.04 -1.91
N SER A 74 8.43 -7.93 -0.58
CA SER A 74 8.50 -9.11 0.30
C SER A 74 7.25 -9.98 0.14
N GLU A 75 7.33 -11.25 0.55
CA GLU A 75 6.17 -12.17 0.52
C GLU A 75 4.99 -11.62 1.34
N ASN A 76 5.26 -10.98 2.47
CA ASN A 76 4.24 -10.31 3.27
C ASN A 76 3.50 -9.22 2.48
N PHE A 77 4.22 -8.41 1.69
CA PHE A 77 3.61 -7.37 0.87
C PHE A 77 2.91 -7.93 -0.36
N MET A 78 3.40 -9.01 -0.95
CA MET A 78 2.71 -9.73 -2.02
C MET A 78 1.34 -10.26 -1.55
N MET A 79 1.30 -10.89 -0.37
CA MET A 79 0.05 -11.36 0.22
C MET A 79 -0.92 -10.20 0.51
N GLN A 80 -0.42 -9.09 1.07
CA GLN A 80 -1.25 -7.91 1.32
C GLN A 80 -1.78 -7.27 0.02
N LEU A 81 -1.01 -7.26 -1.07
CA LEU A 81 -1.49 -6.81 -2.37
C LEU A 81 -2.60 -7.73 -2.93
N GLY A 82 -2.52 -9.03 -2.67
CA GLY A 82 -3.59 -9.98 -3.02
C GLY A 82 -4.89 -9.66 -2.24
N LEU A 83 -4.76 -9.46 -0.93
CA LEU A 83 -5.89 -9.05 -0.08
C LEU A 83 -6.48 -7.70 -0.51
N TRP A 84 -5.64 -6.75 -0.91
CA TRP A 84 -6.05 -5.44 -1.40
C TRP A 84 -6.96 -5.55 -2.64
N GLY A 85 -6.60 -6.42 -3.59
CA GLY A 85 -7.44 -6.71 -4.76
C GLY A 85 -8.73 -7.45 -4.37
N GLN A 86 -8.64 -8.47 -3.51
CA GLN A 86 -9.81 -9.24 -3.05
C GLN A 86 -10.86 -8.38 -2.33
N MET A 87 -10.41 -7.36 -1.59
CA MET A 87 -11.28 -6.47 -0.84
C MET A 87 -11.76 -5.27 -1.66
N GLU A 88 -11.59 -5.29 -2.98
CA GLU A 88 -11.99 -4.23 -3.91
C GLU A 88 -11.42 -2.86 -3.53
N TYR A 89 -10.20 -2.85 -3.00
CA TYR A 89 -9.47 -1.63 -2.65
C TYR A 89 -10.12 -0.82 -1.52
N GLU A 90 -10.84 -1.49 -0.62
CA GLU A 90 -11.33 -0.96 0.66
C GLU A 90 -11.28 -2.05 1.73
N ILE A 91 -10.62 -1.78 2.86
CA ILE A 91 -10.40 -2.73 3.96
C ILE A 91 -11.45 -2.61 5.08
N TRP A 92 -12.28 -1.58 5.06
CA TRP A 92 -13.35 -1.33 6.03
C TRP A 92 -14.72 -1.64 5.43
N GLU A 93 -15.66 -2.14 6.25
CA GLU A 93 -17.07 -2.34 5.86
C GLU A 93 -17.89 -1.06 6.01
N ASP A 94 -17.54 -0.23 7.00
CA ASP A 94 -18.25 1.00 7.35
C ASP A 94 -17.47 2.27 6.94
N GLU A 95 -18.20 3.36 6.69
CA GLU A 95 -17.61 4.65 6.37
C GLU A 95 -16.79 5.26 7.52
N GLU A 96 -17.12 4.89 8.77
CA GLU A 96 -16.42 5.34 9.96
C GLU A 96 -15.09 4.60 10.19
N LYS A 97 -14.78 3.58 9.36
CA LYS A 97 -13.54 2.79 9.37
C LYS A 97 -13.30 2.10 10.72
N LYS A 98 -14.35 1.51 11.31
CA LYS A 98 -14.30 0.81 12.60
C LYS A 98 -14.36 -0.70 12.47
N VAL A 99 -15.00 -1.20 11.42
CA VAL A 99 -15.27 -2.61 11.18
C VAL A 99 -14.41 -3.08 9.99
N PRO A 100 -13.32 -3.82 10.24
CA PRO A 100 -12.49 -4.35 9.17
C PRO A 100 -13.22 -5.47 8.42
N LYS A 101 -13.06 -5.53 7.09
CA LYS A 101 -13.55 -6.65 6.27
C LYS A 101 -12.96 -7.96 6.75
N ALA A 102 -13.69 -9.06 6.58
CA ALA A 102 -13.29 -10.38 7.07
C ALA A 102 -11.85 -10.82 6.70
N PRO A 103 -11.37 -10.61 5.45
CA PRO A 103 -9.98 -10.96 5.10
C PRO A 103 -8.94 -10.14 5.87
N TYR A 104 -9.20 -8.85 6.10
CA TYR A 104 -8.31 -7.98 6.86
C TYR A 104 -8.37 -8.28 8.36
N ALA A 105 -9.56 -8.55 8.91
CA ALA A 105 -9.72 -8.99 10.30
C ALA A 105 -8.95 -10.30 10.59
N LYS A 106 -8.93 -11.23 9.64
CA LYS A 106 -8.13 -12.46 9.73
C LYS A 106 -6.64 -12.16 9.78
N LEU A 107 -6.14 -11.30 8.88
CA LEU A 107 -4.74 -10.88 8.86
C LEU A 107 -4.30 -10.26 10.20
N LEU A 108 -5.13 -9.37 10.76
CA LEU A 108 -4.85 -8.72 12.04
C LEU A 108 -4.70 -9.74 13.18
N LYS A 109 -5.60 -10.72 13.25
CA LYS A 109 -5.54 -11.82 14.23
C LYS A 109 -4.27 -12.66 14.06
N GLU A 110 -3.95 -13.06 12.82
CA GLU A 110 -2.77 -13.89 12.53
C GLU A 110 -1.45 -13.19 12.87
N LYS A 111 -1.39 -11.87 12.70
CA LYS A 111 -0.19 -11.08 12.99
C LYS A 111 -0.14 -10.53 14.43
N GLY A 112 -1.17 -10.78 15.25
CA GLY A 112 -1.28 -10.19 16.58
C GLY A 112 -1.35 -8.65 16.56
N LEU A 113 -1.85 -8.07 15.47
CA LEU A 113 -2.00 -6.63 15.29
C LEU A 113 -3.39 -6.20 15.75
N THR A 114 -3.46 -5.08 16.45
CA THR A 114 -4.73 -4.41 16.74
C THR A 114 -5.04 -3.45 15.59
N ALA A 115 -6.30 -3.39 15.16
CA ALA A 115 -6.78 -2.43 14.14
C ALA A 115 -6.83 -1.02 14.73
N VAL A 116 -5.71 -0.51 15.22
CA VAL A 116 -5.60 0.87 15.68
C VAL A 116 -5.05 1.62 14.50
N LEU A 117 -5.76 2.64 14.04
CA LEU A 117 -5.19 3.71 13.24
C LEU A 117 -4.42 4.63 14.19
N PRO A 118 -3.09 4.51 14.27
CA PRO A 118 -2.34 5.73 14.45
C PRO A 118 -1.19 5.70 13.46
N LEU A 119 -1.22 6.62 12.51
CA LEU A 119 -0.09 7.50 12.24
C LEU A 119 -0.64 8.70 11.47
N SER A 120 -0.22 9.88 11.88
CA SER A 120 -0.68 11.15 11.32
C SER A 120 -0.25 11.26 9.84
N ALA A 121 -0.83 12.21 9.10
CA ALA A 121 -0.43 12.52 7.71
C ALA A 121 1.10 12.67 7.53
N ALA A 122 1.79 13.12 8.59
CA ALA A 122 3.21 13.44 8.59
C ALA A 122 4.13 12.20 8.53
N GLU A 123 3.69 11.03 8.99
CA GLU A 123 4.53 9.83 9.01
C GLU A 123 4.50 9.04 7.70
N ILE A 124 3.38 9.13 6.96
CA ILE A 124 3.30 8.66 5.57
C ILE A 124 4.14 9.57 4.66
N ALA A 125 4.21 10.87 4.96
CA ALA A 125 4.99 11.86 4.19
C ALA A 125 6.51 11.63 4.22
N PHE A 126 7.02 10.75 5.09
CA PHE A 126 8.46 10.44 5.14
C PHE A 126 8.99 9.68 3.89
N GLY A 127 8.11 9.29 2.95
CA GLY A 127 8.48 8.63 1.68
C GLY A 127 7.82 9.20 0.41
N PHE A 128 7.05 10.30 0.51
CA PHE A 128 6.38 10.94 -0.62
C PHE A 128 6.76 12.41 -0.66
N LYS A 129 7.83 12.74 -1.39
CA LYS A 129 8.18 14.14 -1.67
C LYS A 129 7.46 14.58 -2.94
N ARG A 130 6.73 15.69 -2.84
CA ARG A 130 6.22 16.43 -4.00
C ARG A 130 7.45 16.98 -4.74
N LEU A 131 7.63 16.59 -5.99
CA LEU A 131 8.63 17.22 -6.86
C LEU A 131 7.97 18.48 -7.41
N TRP A 132 8.54 19.63 -7.08
CA TRP A 132 8.24 20.91 -7.74
C TRP A 132 8.99 20.98 -9.06
#